data_AF-A0A543NHH9-F1
#
_entry.id   AF-A0A543NHH9-F1
#
_cell.length_a   1.000
_cell.length_b   1.000
_cell.length_c   1.000
_cell.angle_alpha   90.00
_cell.angle_beta   90.00
_cell.angle_gamma   90.00
#
_symmetry.space_group_name_H-M   'P 1'
#
loop_
_entity.id
_entity.type
_entity.pdbx_description
1 polymer ?
#
loop_
_entity_poly.entity_id
_entity_poly.type
_entity_poly.pdbx_seq_one_letter_code
_entity_poly.pdbx_strand_id
1 'polypeptide(L)' 'MTNAENGDADAPGLAERTLRSARERLAALDELPTSDHVAVFDELHRELSGVLGVLDRDADTGTAPPAGSGGVSGNDNGG' A
#
# COMPACT_ATOMS: atom_id res chain seq x y z
N MET A 1 13.17 -26.00 19.54
CA MET A 1 11.79 -25.65 19.17
C MET A 1 11.82 -24.23 18.62
N THR A 2 11.59 -24.06 17.32
CA THR A 2 11.62 -22.74 16.66
C THR A 2 10.25 -22.07 16.86
N ASN A 3 10.14 -21.17 17.83
CA ASN A 3 8.99 -20.27 17.91
C ASN A 3 9.29 -19.06 17.02
N ALA A 4 8.81 -19.11 15.77
CA ALA A 4 8.68 -17.93 14.93
C ALA A 4 7.48 -17.14 15.44
N GLU A 5 7.74 -16.20 16.33
CA GLU A 5 6.75 -15.30 16.90
C GLU A 5 6.48 -14.18 15.87
N ASN A 6 5.35 -14.32 15.16
CA ASN A 6 4.51 -13.26 14.62
C ASN A 6 5.20 -12.02 14.02
N GLY A 7 5.63 -12.13 12.75
CA GLY A 7 5.97 -10.97 11.90
C GLY A 7 5.00 -10.79 10.73
N ASP A 8 3.80 -11.35 10.82
CA ASP A 8 2.83 -11.45 9.72
C ASP A 8 1.90 -10.24 9.57
N ALA A 9 2.21 -9.11 10.22
CA ALA A 9 1.36 -7.91 10.22
C ALA A 9 2.08 -6.64 9.76
N ASP A 10 3.20 -6.76 9.07
CA ASP A 10 3.87 -5.62 8.45
C ASP A 10 3.43 -5.47 6.99
N ALA A 11 3.14 -4.25 6.56
CA ALA A 11 2.85 -3.84 5.18
C ALA A 11 3.59 -4.65 4.07
N PRO A 12 4.91 -4.93 4.15
CA PRO A 12 5.61 -5.78 3.20
C PRO A 12 5.07 -7.22 3.09
N GLY A 13 4.63 -7.83 4.20
CA GLY A 13 4.05 -9.17 4.20
C GLY A 13 2.67 -9.23 3.53
N LEU A 14 1.90 -8.15 3.63
CA LEU A 14 0.62 -8.00 2.93
C LEU A 14 0.84 -7.87 1.41
N ALA A 15 1.81 -7.05 0.99
CA ALA A 15 2.16 -6.86 -0.41
C ALA A 15 2.59 -8.18 -1.09
N GLU A 16 3.47 -8.96 -0.46
CA GLU A 16 3.94 -10.24 -1.01
C GLU A 16 2.82 -11.28 -1.14
N ARG A 17 1.92 -11.36 -0.15
CA ARG A 17 0.78 -12.29 -0.18
C ARG A 17 -0.19 -11.95 -1.31
N THR A 18 -0.52 -10.67 -1.48
CA THR A 18 -1.38 -10.21 -2.59
C THR A 18 -0.72 -10.48 -3.94
N LEU A 19 0.58 -10.19 -4.09
CA LEU A 19 1.29 -10.44 -5.35
C LEU A 19 1.33 -11.93 -5.70
N ARG A 20 1.52 -12.82 -4.71
CA ARG A 20 1.50 -14.27 -4.92
C ARG A 20 0.12 -14.72 -5.41
N SER A 21 -0.95 -14.29 -4.74
CA SER A 21 -2.31 -14.65 -5.14
C SER A 21 -2.69 -14.09 -6.53
N ALA A 22 -2.25 -12.87 -6.85
CA ALA A 22 -2.45 -12.29 -8.19
C ALA A 22 -1.77 -13.11 -9.29
N ARG A 23 -0.54 -13.59 -9.04
CA ARG A 23 0.19 -14.45 -9.99
C ARG A 23 -0.49 -15.80 -10.20
N GLU A 24 -1.02 -16.41 -9.14
CA GLU A 24 -1.78 -17.67 -9.24
C GLU A 24 -3.05 -17.50 -10.09
N ARG A 25 -3.78 -16.39 -9.89
CA ARG A 25 -4.97 -16.08 -10.71
C ARG A 25 -4.62 -15.79 -12.17
N LEU A 26 -3.50 -15.11 -12.42
CA LEU A 26 -2.99 -14.90 -13.78
C LEU A 26 -2.59 -16.21 -14.47
N ALA A 27 -2.00 -17.16 -13.74
CA ALA A 27 -1.66 -18.48 -14.29
C ALA A 27 -2.91 -19.29 -14.66
N ALA A 28 -3.99 -19.17 -13.87
CA ALA A 28 -5.28 -19.80 -14.18
C ALA A 28 -6.01 -19.13 -15.36
N LEU A 29 -5.60 -17.91 -15.75
CA LEU A 29 -6.22 -17.16 -16.84
C LEU A 29 -6.03 -17.83 -18.21
N ASP A 30 -4.89 -18.49 -18.42
CA ASP A 30 -4.59 -19.20 -19.67
C ASP A 30 -5.59 -20.34 -19.96
N GLU A 31 -6.29 -20.84 -18.93
CA GLU A 31 -7.32 -21.87 -19.06
C GLU A 31 -8.73 -21.29 -19.31
N LEU A 32 -8.91 -19.97 -19.17
CA LEU A 32 -10.19 -19.28 -19.33
C LEU A 32 -10.39 -18.76 -20.77
N PRO A 33 -11.65 -18.58 -21.21
CA PRO A 33 -11.96 -17.87 -22.43
C PRO A 33 -11.42 -16.44 -22.40
N THR A 34 -10.90 -15.94 -23.54
CA THR A 34 -10.39 -14.57 -23.65
C THR A 34 -11.44 -13.49 -23.30
N SER A 35 -12.73 -13.79 -23.45
CA SER A 35 -13.81 -12.90 -23.02
C SER A 35 -13.78 -12.61 -21.53
N ASP A 36 -13.28 -13.56 -20.73
CA ASP A 36 -13.31 -13.52 -19.28
C ASP A 36 -12.00 -12.93 -18.72
N HIS A 37 -10.96 -12.86 -19.55
CA HIS A 37 -9.65 -12.30 -19.18
C HIS A 37 -9.78 -10.85 -18.70
N VAL A 38 -10.58 -10.04 -19.40
CA VAL A 38 -10.76 -8.62 -19.08
C VAL A 38 -11.37 -8.43 -17.69
N ALA A 39 -12.35 -9.25 -17.31
CA ALA A 39 -12.99 -9.18 -16.00
C ALA A 39 -12.01 -9.52 -14.87
N VAL A 40 -11.19 -10.56 -15.06
CA VAL A 40 -10.17 -10.94 -14.09
C VAL A 40 -9.06 -9.89 -13.99
N PHE A 41 -8.64 -9.31 -15.11
CA PHE A 41 -7.66 -8.22 -15.09
C PHE A 41 -8.17 -6.98 -14.35
N ASP A 42 -9.44 -6.60 -14.53
CA ASP A 42 -10.05 -5.46 -13.84
C ASP A 42 -10.14 -5.70 -12.32
N GLU A 43 -10.51 -6.91 -11.92
CA GLU A 43 -10.56 -7.30 -10.50
C GLU A 43 -9.16 -7.33 -9.86
N LEU A 44 -8.16 -7.90 -10.54
CA LEU A 44 -6.77 -7.87 -10.09
C LEU A 44 -6.24 -6.44 -9.98
N HIS A 45 -6.58 -5.57 -10.94
CA HIS A 45 -6.17 -4.16 -10.90
C HIS A 45 -6.75 -3.47 -9.66
N ARG A 46 -8.05 -3.63 -9.39
CA ARG A 46 -8.72 -3.07 -8.22
C ARG A 46 -8.10 -3.55 -6.91
N GLU A 47 -7.81 -4.85 -6.79
CA GLU A 47 -7.19 -5.42 -5.60
C GLU A 47 -5.78 -4.85 -5.36
N LEU A 48 -4.94 -4.82 -6.41
CA LEU A 48 -3.58 -4.30 -6.33
C LEU A 48 -3.55 -2.79 -6.03
N SER A 49 -4.41 -1.99 -6.68
CA SER A 49 -4.53 -0.56 -6.38
C SER A 49 -4.98 -0.31 -4.94
N GLY A 50 -5.89 -1.14 -4.42
CA GLY A 50 -6.32 -1.06 -3.02
C GLY A 50 -5.18 -1.31 -2.05
N VAL A 51 -4.38 -2.36 -2.29
CA VAL A 51 -3.20 -2.68 -1.48
C VAL A 51 -2.15 -1.59 -1.56
N LEU A 52 -1.81 -1.11 -2.76
CA LEU A 52 -0.86 -0.01 -2.94
C LEU A 52 -1.30 1.25 -2.19
N GLY A 53 -2.60 1.58 -2.19
CA GLY A 53 -3.13 2.71 -1.44
C GLY A 53 -3.14 2.53 0.08
N VAL A 54 -3.05 1.30 0.59
CA VAL A 54 -2.81 1.04 2.03
C VAL A 54 -1.33 1.24 2.33
N LEU A 55 -0.44 0.68 1.52
CA LEU A 55 1.01 0.81 1.69
C LEU A 55 1.48 2.28 1.61
N ASP A 56 0.91 3.06 0.70
CA ASP A 56 1.19 4.49 0.55
C ASP A 56 0.79 5.30 1.80
N ARG A 57 -0.39 4.99 2.37
CA ARG A 57 -0.84 5.62 3.63
C ARG A 57 0.01 5.19 4.84
N ASP A 58 0.43 3.94 4.90
CA ASP A 58 1.33 3.46 5.96
C ASP A 58 2.71 4.14 5.85
N ALA A 59 3.20 4.38 4.63
CA ALA A 59 4.43 5.13 4.39
C ALA A 59 4.32 6.62 4.78
N ASP A 60 3.19 7.26 4.50
CA ASP A 60 2.92 8.67 4.86
C ASP A 60 2.74 8.86 6.37
N THR A 61 2.08 7.92 7.05
CA THR A 61 1.91 7.98 8.52
C THR A 61 3.19 7.66 9.31
N GLY A 62 4.20 7.06 8.67
CA GLY A 62 5.54 6.86 9.21
C GLY A 62 6.45 8.10 9.13
N THR A 63 6.07 9.13 8.36
CA THR A 63 6.78 10.41 8.32
C THR A 63 6.11 11.36 9.31
N ALA A 64 6.75 11.55 10.47
CA ALA A 64 6.37 12.55 11.46
C ALA A 64 6.06 13.92 10.80
N PRO A 65 5.05 14.67 11.29
CA PRO A 65 4.76 16.00 10.76
C PRO A 65 6.03 16.88 10.82
N PRO A 66 6.27 17.77 9.85
CA PRO A 66 7.44 18.64 9.90
C PRO A 66 7.40 19.50 11.16
N ALA A 67 8.18 19.09 12.15
CA ALA A 67 8.67 19.97 13.19
C ALA A 67 9.65 20.95 12.54
N GLY A 68 9.11 22.03 11.98
CA GLY A 68 9.85 23.22 11.56
C GLY A 68 8.93 24.42 11.77
N SER A 69 9.01 25.17 12.87
CA SER A 69 10.09 26.11 13.22
C SER A 69 10.20 27.28 12.24
N GLY A 70 9.81 28.46 12.73
CA GLY A 70 10.11 29.78 12.16
C GLY A 70 8.85 30.61 11.97
N GLY A 71 8.66 31.77 12.58
CA GLY A 71 9.49 32.61 13.42
C GLY A 71 8.70 33.90 13.62
N VAL A 72 8.71 34.42 14.86
CA VAL A 72 8.47 35.82 15.22
C VAL A 72 7.92 36.74 14.12
N SER A 73 6.59 36.89 14.04
CA SER A 73 6.00 38.08 13.44
C SER A 73 6.10 39.18 14.49
N GLY A 74 7.13 40.03 14.34
CA GLY A 74 7.32 41.22 15.14
C GLY A 74 6.07 42.09 15.06
N ASN A 75 5.52 42.43 16.23
CA ASN A 75 4.46 43.41 16.31
C ASN A 75 5.12 44.79 16.26
N ASP A 76 5.15 45.38 15.07
CA ASP A 76 5.61 46.74 14.80
C ASP A 76 4.68 47.72 15.52
N ASN A 77 5.00 48.04 16.78
CA ASN A 77 4.29 49.07 17.54
C ASN A 77 5.03 50.39 17.36
N GLY A 78 4.80 51.03 16.22
CA GLY A 78 5.21 52.41 15.95
C GLY A 78 4.21 53.39 16.56
N GLY A 79 4.62 54.06 17.64
CA GLY A 79 3.97 55.23 18.23
C GLY A 79 4.91 56.42 18.23
#